data_AF-A0A9P8ZPV4-F1
#
_entry.id   AF-A0A9P8ZPV4-F1
#
_cell.length_a   1.000
_cell.length_b   1.000
_cell.length_c   1.000
_cell.angle_alpha   90.00
_cell.angle_beta   90.00
_cell.angle_gamma   90.00
#
_symmetry.space_group_name_H-M   'P 1'
#
loop_
_entity.id
_entity.type
_entity.pdbx_description
1 polymer ?
#
loop_
_entity_poly.entity_id
_entity_poly.type
_entity_poly.pdbx_seq_one_letter_code
_entity_poly.pdbx_strand_id
1 'polypeptide(L)'
;MAPRRTAVNLERTMAQLAVASPGKTTSSENTPSPESASESDGSVQQDLSETSTTGGADTPSALFALISTRERPRLAPLVQPYNLGWRERIESLETTRAVKIALHLLNDDLEYAHNHLIGPAASSRIGQSPDTTHKLLMAIRERRCKLYFNAEGYWKNLKHPLLDELYAEWNGPLKLQQAIEKVDGPRVGEVKKRPLEEAQFDELRRIAEFAIQEVLRK
;
A
#
# COMPACT_ATOMS: atom_id res chain seq x y z
N MET A 1 1.38 -46.50 -31.09
CA MET A 1 -0.03 -46.98 -31.10
C MET A 1 -0.38 -47.45 -29.69
N ALA A 2 -1.31 -46.74 -29.01
CA ALA A 2 -2.08 -47.05 -27.77
C ALA A 2 -1.33 -47.52 -26.48
N PRO A 3 -1.92 -47.41 -25.26
CA PRO A 3 -3.29 -46.99 -24.89
C PRO A 3 -3.35 -45.78 -23.91
N ARG A 4 -4.27 -44.82 -24.07
CA ARG A 4 -5.60 -44.70 -23.40
C ARG A 4 -5.63 -45.16 -21.93
N ARG A 5 -5.74 -44.19 -21.01
CA ARG A 5 -6.34 -44.38 -19.68
C ARG A 5 -7.38 -43.29 -19.39
N THR A 6 -8.35 -43.74 -18.62
CA THR A 6 -9.76 -43.38 -18.56
C THR A 6 -10.04 -42.27 -17.56
N ALA A 7 -11.17 -41.59 -17.77
CA ALA A 7 -11.79 -40.63 -16.88
C ALA A 7 -12.07 -41.19 -15.48
N VAL A 8 -12.01 -40.31 -14.47
CA VAL A 8 -12.77 -40.47 -13.23
C VAL A 8 -13.54 -39.19 -12.99
N ASN A 9 -14.85 -39.33 -13.10
CA ASN A 9 -15.89 -38.38 -12.75
C ASN A 9 -16.15 -38.53 -11.24
N LEU A 10 -16.24 -37.43 -10.50
CA LEU A 10 -16.69 -37.48 -9.10
C LEU A 10 -17.50 -36.22 -8.77
N GLU A 11 -18.79 -36.33 -9.08
CA GLU A 11 -19.84 -35.51 -8.48
C GLU A 11 -19.91 -35.77 -6.97
N ARG A 12 -20.11 -34.71 -6.17
CA ARG A 12 -20.60 -34.84 -4.80
C ARG A 12 -21.50 -33.67 -4.40
N THR A 13 -22.79 -33.90 -4.67
CA THR A 13 -23.96 -33.74 -3.79
C THR A 13 -24.15 -32.54 -2.85
N MET A 14 -25.37 -32.00 -2.97
CA MET A 14 -26.11 -31.08 -2.11
C MET A 14 -26.30 -31.53 -0.63
N ALA A 15 -26.46 -30.54 0.27
CA ALA A 15 -27.46 -30.48 1.36
C ALA A 15 -27.43 -29.05 1.97
N GLN A 16 -28.41 -28.18 1.74
CA GLN A 16 -29.70 -27.99 2.44
C GLN A 16 -29.64 -27.44 3.88
N LEU A 17 -30.32 -26.29 4.01
CA LEU A 17 -31.24 -25.86 5.09
C LEU A 17 -30.70 -25.52 6.49
N ALA A 18 -30.83 -24.24 6.83
CA ALA A 18 -31.28 -23.82 8.16
C ALA A 18 -32.17 -22.58 8.04
N VAL A 19 -33.47 -22.80 8.23
CA VAL A 19 -34.50 -21.81 8.53
C VAL A 19 -34.51 -21.60 10.04
N ALA A 20 -34.38 -20.35 10.50
CA ALA A 20 -34.90 -19.93 11.80
C ALA A 20 -35.16 -18.41 11.80
N SER A 21 -36.37 -18.06 12.20
CA SER A 21 -36.92 -16.74 12.51
C SER A 21 -37.87 -16.99 13.70
N PRO A 22 -38.43 -16.02 14.45
CA PRO A 22 -38.04 -14.63 14.74
C PRO A 22 -38.12 -14.28 16.26
N GLY A 23 -37.76 -13.04 16.62
CA GLY A 23 -38.18 -12.39 17.88
C GLY A 23 -37.22 -11.26 18.28
N LYS A 24 -37.60 -10.13 18.89
CA LYS A 24 -38.86 -9.42 19.14
C LYS A 24 -38.40 -8.06 19.71
N THR A 25 -38.94 -6.96 19.17
CA THR A 25 -39.21 -5.62 19.75
C THR A 25 -38.41 -5.10 20.95
N THR A 26 -37.85 -3.88 20.82
CA THR A 26 -37.98 -2.66 21.68
C THR A 26 -36.92 -1.66 21.21
N SER A 27 -37.04 -0.34 21.16
CA SER A 27 -38.11 0.65 21.20
C SER A 27 -37.42 1.92 20.67
N SER A 28 -38.08 2.65 19.79
CA SER A 28 -37.66 3.98 19.31
C SER A 28 -38.38 5.05 20.13
N GLU A 29 -37.84 6.28 20.07
CA GLU A 29 -38.34 7.56 20.60
C GLU A 29 -37.79 8.01 21.97
N ASN A 30 -36.89 9.00 21.94
CA ASN A 30 -37.28 10.35 22.38
C ASN A 30 -36.32 11.43 21.85
N THR A 31 -36.93 12.58 21.57
CA THR A 31 -36.46 13.73 20.80
C THR A 31 -35.80 14.80 21.70
N PRO A 32 -35.60 16.09 21.31
CA PRO A 32 -34.30 16.77 21.28
C PRO A 32 -34.07 17.82 22.41
N SER A 33 -32.90 18.47 22.32
CA SER A 33 -32.33 19.75 22.86
C SER A 33 -33.29 20.80 23.50
N PRO A 34 -32.83 21.94 24.09
CA PRO A 34 -31.47 22.52 24.20
C PRO A 34 -31.12 23.13 25.59
N GLU A 35 -29.86 23.48 25.84
CA GLU A 35 -29.58 24.68 26.65
C GLU A 35 -28.19 25.26 26.36
N SER A 36 -28.20 26.58 26.29
CA SER A 36 -27.18 27.52 25.82
C SER A 36 -26.61 28.29 27.01
N ALA A 37 -25.30 28.58 26.97
CA ALA A 37 -24.63 29.72 27.62
C ALA A 37 -23.15 29.67 27.23
N SER A 38 -22.66 30.54 26.34
CA SER A 38 -22.06 31.87 26.65
C SER A 38 -20.79 31.73 27.49
N GLU A 39 -19.67 32.42 27.30
CA GLU A 39 -19.14 33.44 26.38
C GLU A 39 -17.70 33.66 26.88
N SER A 40 -16.92 34.45 26.14
CA SER A 40 -15.67 35.12 26.55
C SER A 40 -14.41 34.25 26.64
N ASP A 41 -13.21 34.75 26.45
CA ASP A 41 -12.60 35.91 25.77
C ASP A 41 -11.10 35.66 26.05
N GLY A 42 -10.21 35.84 25.08
CA GLY A 42 -8.83 35.41 25.29
C GLY A 42 -7.93 35.44 24.07
N SER A 43 -7.73 36.65 23.55
CA SER A 43 -6.65 37.00 22.64
C SER A 43 -5.28 36.56 23.20
N VAL A 44 -4.56 35.71 22.47
CA VAL A 44 -3.10 35.66 22.48
C VAL A 44 -2.62 35.49 21.05
N GLN A 45 -2.22 36.61 20.45
CA GLN A 45 -1.32 36.61 19.30
C GLN A 45 -0.01 35.93 19.73
N GLN A 46 0.26 34.75 19.21
CA GLN A 46 1.63 34.25 19.10
C GLN A 46 2.05 34.37 17.64
N ASP A 47 2.75 35.47 17.41
CA ASP A 47 3.71 35.69 16.35
C ASP A 47 4.68 34.50 16.33
N LEU A 48 4.45 33.55 15.43
CA LEU A 48 5.40 32.50 15.06
C LEU A 48 6.09 32.91 13.77
N SER A 49 6.89 33.97 13.86
CA SER A 49 7.98 34.23 12.94
C SER A 49 9.18 33.34 13.33
N GLU A 50 9.11 32.06 12.98
CA GLU A 50 10.26 31.14 13.09
C GLU A 50 10.64 30.57 11.73
N THR A 51 11.57 31.30 11.11
CA THR A 51 12.75 30.78 10.40
C THR A 51 12.50 29.62 9.44
N SER A 52 12.32 29.99 8.17
CA SER A 52 12.69 29.19 7.01
C SER A 52 14.13 28.68 7.12
N THR A 53 14.30 27.48 7.67
CA THR A 53 15.53 26.68 7.51
C THR A 53 15.41 25.94 6.20
N THR A 54 15.57 26.67 5.10
CA THR A 54 15.75 26.10 3.75
C THR A 54 17.16 25.52 3.67
N GLY A 55 17.27 24.20 3.52
CA GLY A 55 18.56 23.61 3.12
C GLY A 55 18.70 22.09 3.22
N GLY A 56 17.90 21.38 4.02
CA GLY A 56 18.13 19.94 4.25
C GLY A 56 16.92 19.00 4.09
N ALA A 57 15.70 19.53 4.13
CA ALA A 57 14.49 18.72 4.29
C ALA A 57 13.79 18.30 2.98
N ASP A 58 14.26 18.79 1.83
CA ASP A 58 13.55 18.70 0.54
C ASP A 58 14.26 17.83 -0.50
N THR A 59 15.14 16.94 -0.05
CA THR A 59 15.74 15.92 -0.93
C THR A 59 14.96 14.61 -0.85
N PRO A 60 14.97 13.79 -1.92
CA PRO A 60 14.39 12.45 -1.87
C PRO A 60 14.95 11.59 -0.73
N SER A 61 16.26 11.68 -0.47
CA SER A 61 16.94 10.94 0.60
C SER A 61 16.51 11.39 1.99
N ALA A 62 16.36 12.70 2.23
CA ALA A 62 15.89 13.23 3.50
C ALA A 62 14.44 12.81 3.78
N LEU A 63 13.58 12.88 2.76
CA LEU A 63 12.19 12.46 2.89
C LEU A 63 12.08 10.94 3.07
N PHE A 64 12.87 10.15 2.34
CA PHE A 64 12.97 8.71 2.57
C PHE A 64 13.38 8.37 4.00
N ALA A 65 14.40 9.04 4.54
CA ALA A 65 14.85 8.82 5.91
C ALA A 65 13.73 9.14 6.92
N LEU A 66 13.03 10.26 6.74
CA LEU A 66 11.90 10.66 7.57
C LEU A 66 10.74 9.66 7.52
N ILE A 67 10.34 9.24 6.32
CA ILE A 67 9.23 8.28 6.16
C ILE A 67 9.65 6.92 6.72
N SER A 68 10.92 6.52 6.60
CA SER A 68 11.42 5.20 7.04
C SER A 68 11.48 5.01 8.55
N THR A 69 11.42 6.09 9.36
CA THR A 69 11.40 5.98 10.83
C THR A 69 10.02 5.70 11.41
N ARG A 70 8.98 5.66 10.57
CA ARG A 70 7.60 5.40 11.02
C ARG A 70 7.40 3.94 11.45
N GLU A 71 6.24 3.66 12.05
CA GLU A 71 5.82 2.29 12.32
C GLU A 71 5.66 1.46 11.04
N ARG A 72 5.98 0.17 11.07
CA ARG A 72 5.82 -0.73 9.91
C ARG A 72 4.37 -0.72 9.37
N PRO A 73 4.16 -0.82 8.04
CA PRO A 73 2.86 -1.02 7.44
C PRO A 73 2.21 -2.33 7.90
N ARG A 74 0.91 -2.25 8.21
CA ARG A 74 0.06 -3.43 8.33
C ARG A 74 -0.04 -4.12 6.96
N LEU A 75 -0.39 -5.41 6.96
CA LEU A 75 -0.66 -6.13 5.71
C LEU A 75 -1.87 -5.56 4.97
N ALA A 76 -2.92 -5.18 5.71
CA ALA A 76 -4.04 -4.47 5.15
C ALA A 76 -3.63 -3.03 4.79
N PRO A 77 -4.04 -2.52 3.61
CA PRO A 77 -3.78 -1.14 3.25
C PRO A 77 -4.50 -0.21 4.21
N LEU A 78 -3.88 0.92 4.52
CA LEU A 78 -4.54 1.95 5.30
C LEU A 78 -5.66 2.62 4.49
N VAL A 79 -6.67 3.13 5.21
CA VAL A 79 -7.74 3.95 4.62
C VAL A 79 -7.21 5.32 4.20
N GLN A 80 -6.22 5.84 4.92
CA GLN A 80 -5.53 7.10 4.64
C GLN A 80 -4.02 6.86 4.78
N PRO A 81 -3.18 7.61 4.04
CA PRO A 81 -1.74 7.51 4.21
C PRO A 81 -1.31 7.86 5.64
N TYR A 82 -0.10 7.44 6.02
CA TYR A 82 0.46 7.75 7.33
C TYR A 82 0.49 9.25 7.63
N ASN A 83 0.82 10.05 6.62
CA ASN A 83 0.82 11.50 6.74
C ASN A 83 0.40 12.14 5.42
N LEU A 84 -0.70 12.89 5.44
CA LEU A 84 -1.19 13.64 4.28
C LEU A 84 -0.25 14.78 3.89
N GLY A 85 0.41 15.43 4.85
CA GLY A 85 1.38 16.51 4.59
C GLY A 85 2.64 16.04 3.87
N TRP A 86 2.95 14.73 3.89
CA TRP A 86 4.04 14.19 3.07
C TRP A 86 3.69 14.13 1.58
N ARG A 87 2.40 14.07 1.20
CA ARG A 87 2.00 14.00 -0.20
C ARG A 87 2.52 15.20 -0.99
N GLU A 88 2.23 16.40 -0.52
CA GLU A 88 2.66 17.64 -1.18
C GLU A 88 4.19 17.73 -1.27
N ARG A 89 4.88 17.32 -0.20
CA ARG A 89 6.35 17.28 -0.16
C ARG A 89 6.94 16.26 -1.14
N ILE A 90 6.33 15.08 -1.29
CA ILE A 90 6.76 14.08 -2.29
C ILE A 90 6.56 14.64 -3.70
N GLU A 91 5.43 15.31 -3.95
CA GLU A 91 5.11 15.84 -5.27
C GLU A 91 5.95 17.05 -5.65
N SER A 92 6.40 17.86 -4.70
CA SER A 92 7.32 18.98 -4.95
C SER A 92 8.75 18.54 -5.27
N LEU A 93 9.12 17.27 -5.06
CA LEU A 93 10.47 16.79 -5.37
C LEU A 93 10.74 16.87 -6.88
N GLU A 94 11.85 17.51 -7.24
CA GLU A 94 12.41 17.46 -8.59
C GLU A 94 13.16 16.13 -8.80
N THR A 95 12.40 15.05 -9.02
CA THR A 95 12.93 13.69 -9.14
C THR A 95 12.10 12.85 -10.10
N THR A 96 12.55 11.62 -10.35
CA THR A 96 11.84 10.70 -11.24
C THR A 96 10.51 10.25 -10.66
N ARG A 97 9.59 9.88 -11.56
CA ARG A 97 8.30 9.31 -11.21
C ARG A 97 8.43 8.03 -10.38
N ALA A 98 9.44 7.20 -10.63
CA ALA A 98 9.70 5.99 -9.86
C ALA A 98 9.99 6.31 -8.38
N VAL A 99 10.79 7.35 -8.10
CA VAL A 99 11.06 7.81 -6.73
C VAL A 99 9.77 8.28 -6.06
N LYS A 100 8.97 9.13 -6.72
CA LYS A 100 7.70 9.61 -6.16
C LYS A 100 6.75 8.46 -5.83
N ILE A 101 6.58 7.51 -6.75
CA ILE A 101 5.76 6.32 -6.51
C ILE A 101 6.28 5.56 -5.29
N ALA A 102 7.58 5.28 -5.22
CA ALA A 102 8.14 4.51 -4.11
C ALA A 102 7.90 5.19 -2.76
N LEU A 103 8.06 6.52 -2.69
CA LEU A 103 7.78 7.30 -1.49
C LEU A 103 6.29 7.30 -1.12
N HIS A 104 5.38 7.37 -2.10
CA HIS A 104 3.94 7.24 -1.83
C HIS A 104 3.57 5.85 -1.32
N LEU A 105 4.11 4.78 -1.90
CA LEU A 105 3.90 3.42 -1.38
C LEU A 105 4.48 3.25 0.03
N LEU A 106 5.61 3.91 0.31
CA LEU A 106 6.18 3.97 1.65
C LEU A 106 5.35 4.87 2.60
N ASN A 107 4.59 5.84 2.13
CA ASN A 107 3.59 6.59 2.92
C ASN A 107 2.22 5.85 3.01
N ASP A 108 2.11 4.69 2.37
CA ASP A 108 0.85 3.98 2.14
C ASP A 108 -0.24 4.80 1.42
N ASP A 109 0.18 5.77 0.60
CA ASP A 109 -0.68 6.60 -0.23
C ASP A 109 -1.01 5.90 -1.56
N LEU A 110 -1.64 4.72 -1.44
CA LEU A 110 -1.83 3.79 -2.55
C LEU A 110 -2.81 4.30 -3.62
N GLU A 111 -3.81 5.08 -3.19
CA GLU A 111 -4.80 5.68 -4.09
C GLU A 111 -4.15 6.80 -4.91
N TYR A 112 -3.39 7.69 -4.28
CA TYR A 112 -2.70 8.76 -4.99
C TYR A 112 -1.69 8.20 -6.00
N ALA A 113 -0.87 7.23 -5.55
CA ALA A 113 0.08 6.55 -6.42
C ALA A 113 -0.62 5.91 -7.64
N HIS A 114 -1.79 5.31 -7.45
CA HIS A 114 -2.57 4.74 -8.56
C HIS A 114 -3.10 5.80 -9.51
N ASN A 115 -3.87 6.76 -9.00
CA ASN A 115 -4.62 7.69 -9.84
C ASN A 115 -3.72 8.68 -10.59
N HIS A 116 -2.59 9.07 -9.98
CA HIS A 116 -1.75 10.16 -10.48
C HIS A 116 -0.40 9.70 -11.02
N LEU A 117 0.13 8.56 -10.55
CA LEU A 117 1.50 8.16 -10.84
C LEU A 117 1.66 6.76 -11.45
N ILE A 118 0.66 5.91 -11.50
CA ILE A 118 0.80 4.55 -12.07
C ILE A 118 -0.28 4.26 -13.11
N GLY A 119 -1.49 4.72 -12.84
CA GLY A 119 -2.68 4.31 -13.55
C GLY A 119 -2.74 4.74 -15.02
N PRO A 120 -3.78 4.27 -15.74
CA PRO A 120 -3.95 4.55 -17.17
C PRO A 120 -3.92 6.04 -17.49
N ALA A 121 -4.53 6.87 -16.63
CA ALA A 121 -4.57 8.32 -16.75
C ALA A 121 -3.20 9.00 -16.64
N ALA A 122 -2.26 8.38 -15.92
CA ALA A 122 -0.90 8.89 -15.77
C ALA A 122 0.04 8.34 -16.85
N SER A 123 -0.26 7.14 -17.38
CA SER A 123 0.50 6.50 -18.45
C SER A 123 0.18 7.09 -19.84
N SER A 124 -1.06 7.53 -20.07
CA SER A 124 -1.47 8.16 -21.33
C SER A 124 -0.92 9.58 -21.54
N ARG A 125 -0.58 10.30 -20.46
CA ARG A 125 -0.15 11.70 -20.53
C ARG A 125 1.28 11.92 -21.03
N ILE A 126 2.13 10.89 -21.04
CA ILE A 126 3.59 11.10 -21.17
C ILE A 126 4.21 10.28 -22.32
N GLY A 127 3.47 9.37 -22.96
CA GLY A 127 3.95 8.64 -24.15
C GLY A 127 5.20 7.77 -23.93
N GLN A 128 5.64 7.60 -22.68
CA GLN A 128 6.82 6.80 -22.32
C GLN A 128 6.38 5.46 -21.75
N SER A 129 6.97 4.38 -22.27
CA SER A 129 6.82 3.06 -21.67
C SER A 129 7.43 3.06 -20.26
N PRO A 130 6.75 2.49 -19.26
CA PRO A 130 7.29 2.42 -17.90
C PRO A 130 8.61 1.64 -17.88
N ASP A 131 9.60 2.19 -17.18
CA ASP A 131 10.87 1.50 -16.92
C ASP A 131 10.68 0.27 -16.01
N THR A 132 11.74 -0.51 -15.82
CA THR A 132 11.68 -1.74 -15.02
C THR A 132 11.35 -1.48 -13.55
N THR A 133 11.85 -0.37 -12.98
CA THR A 133 11.61 0.02 -11.58
C THR A 133 10.14 0.39 -11.38
N HIS A 134 9.57 1.14 -12.31
CA HIS A 134 8.16 1.47 -12.36
C HIS A 134 7.31 0.19 -12.39
N LYS A 135 7.63 -0.78 -13.26
CA LYS A 135 6.89 -2.05 -13.33
C LYS A 135 6.94 -2.85 -12.01
N LEU A 136 8.08 -2.85 -11.32
CA LEU A 136 8.20 -3.45 -9.98
C LEU A 136 7.30 -2.73 -8.98
N LEU A 137 7.33 -1.39 -8.95
CA LEU A 137 6.48 -0.59 -8.07
C LEU A 137 4.97 -0.79 -8.35
N MET A 138 4.57 -0.95 -9.62
CA MET A 138 3.18 -1.29 -9.98
C MET A 138 2.77 -2.61 -9.34
N ALA A 139 3.61 -3.63 -9.47
CA ALA A 139 3.33 -4.96 -8.97
C ALA A 139 3.23 -4.99 -7.43
N ILE A 140 4.14 -4.28 -6.74
CA ILE A 140 4.08 -4.08 -5.29
C ILE A 140 2.77 -3.38 -4.89
N ARG A 141 2.39 -2.32 -5.60
CA ARG A 141 1.15 -1.58 -5.36
C ARG A 141 -0.08 -2.47 -5.50
N GLU A 142 -0.18 -3.25 -6.57
CA GLU A 142 -1.31 -4.16 -6.79
C GLU A 142 -1.41 -5.17 -5.64
N ARG A 143 -0.29 -5.75 -5.19
CA ARG A 143 -0.28 -6.65 -4.03
C ARG A 143 -0.72 -5.94 -2.74
N ARG A 144 -0.21 -4.73 -2.49
CA ARG A 144 -0.60 -3.89 -1.33
C ARG A 144 -2.09 -3.56 -1.30
N CYS A 145 -2.68 -3.33 -2.47
CA CYS A 145 -4.12 -3.14 -2.63
C CYS A 145 -4.93 -4.44 -2.59
N LYS A 146 -4.28 -5.58 -2.32
CA LYS A 146 -4.89 -6.93 -2.32
C LYS A 146 -5.45 -7.35 -3.68
N LEU A 147 -4.99 -6.71 -4.75
CA LEU A 147 -5.29 -7.07 -6.14
C LEU A 147 -4.30 -8.15 -6.60
N TYR A 148 -4.31 -9.29 -5.89
CA TYR A 148 -3.31 -10.34 -6.04
C TYR A 148 -3.24 -10.88 -7.47
N PHE A 149 -4.38 -11.08 -8.13
CA PHE A 149 -4.44 -11.53 -9.53
C PHE A 149 -3.71 -10.57 -10.49
N ASN A 150 -3.89 -9.25 -10.32
CA ASN A 150 -3.20 -8.25 -11.12
C ASN A 150 -1.70 -8.28 -10.85
N ALA A 151 -1.32 -8.33 -9.57
CA ALA A 151 0.08 -8.41 -9.15
C ALA A 151 0.79 -9.62 -9.77
N GLU A 152 0.15 -10.81 -9.80
CA GLU A 152 0.70 -11.99 -10.46
C GLU A 152 0.99 -11.78 -11.95
N GLY A 153 0.12 -11.05 -12.66
CA GLY A 153 0.33 -10.71 -14.06
C GLY A 153 1.62 -9.93 -14.29
N TYR A 154 1.95 -9.01 -13.37
CA TYR A 154 3.23 -8.31 -13.39
C TYR A 154 4.40 -9.23 -13.03
N TRP A 155 4.28 -10.01 -11.94
CA TRP A 155 5.37 -10.87 -11.44
C TRP A 155 5.90 -11.85 -12.49
N LYS A 156 5.02 -12.40 -13.32
CA LYS A 156 5.41 -13.37 -14.38
C LYS A 156 6.33 -12.79 -15.45
N ASN A 157 6.27 -11.48 -15.68
CA ASN A 157 6.95 -10.82 -16.78
C ASN A 157 8.02 -9.81 -16.31
N LEU A 158 8.14 -9.62 -15.01
CA LEU A 158 9.01 -8.62 -14.42
C LEU A 158 10.46 -9.10 -14.43
N LYS A 159 11.36 -8.24 -14.90
CA LYS A 159 12.80 -8.38 -14.75
C LYS A 159 13.31 -7.11 -14.08
N HIS A 160 13.89 -7.26 -12.91
CA HIS A 160 14.45 -6.13 -12.16
C HIS A 160 15.63 -6.62 -11.31
N PRO A 161 16.75 -5.87 -11.24
CA PRO A 161 17.96 -6.31 -10.52
C PRO A 161 17.72 -6.60 -9.03
N LEU A 162 16.76 -5.90 -8.40
CA LEU A 162 16.39 -6.15 -7.01
C LEU A 162 15.53 -7.41 -6.77
N LEU A 163 15.00 -8.09 -7.79
CA LEU A 163 14.09 -9.23 -7.53
C LEU A 163 14.76 -10.32 -6.71
N ASP A 164 15.97 -10.71 -7.09
CA ASP A 164 16.67 -11.79 -6.41
C ASP A 164 17.03 -11.39 -4.98
N GLU A 165 17.41 -10.13 -4.77
CA GLU A 165 17.76 -9.62 -3.45
C GLU A 165 16.54 -9.49 -2.51
N LEU A 166 15.44 -8.92 -3.01
CA LEU A 166 14.22 -8.68 -2.22
C LEU A 166 13.50 -9.97 -1.84
N TYR A 167 13.60 -11.00 -2.68
CA TYR A 167 12.79 -12.20 -2.55
C TYR A 167 13.59 -13.49 -2.38
N ALA A 168 14.90 -13.40 -2.11
CA ALA A 168 15.76 -14.56 -1.87
C ALA A 168 15.18 -15.50 -0.80
N GLU A 169 14.80 -14.96 0.35
CA GLU A 169 14.25 -15.73 1.49
C GLU A 169 12.88 -16.36 1.19
N TRP A 170 12.17 -15.80 0.21
CA TRP A 170 10.81 -16.19 -0.12
C TRP A 170 10.76 -17.16 -1.30
N ASN A 171 11.88 -17.41 -2.00
CA ASN A 171 11.88 -18.07 -3.31
C ASN A 171 11.01 -17.33 -4.35
N GLY A 172 11.11 -16.00 -4.37
CA GLY A 172 10.47 -15.14 -5.35
C GLY A 172 9.20 -14.41 -4.87
N PRO A 173 8.77 -13.37 -5.62
CA PRO A 173 7.69 -12.47 -5.21
C PRO A 173 6.33 -13.16 -5.05
N LEU A 174 6.04 -14.17 -5.88
CA LEU A 174 4.80 -14.93 -5.83
C LEU A 174 4.63 -15.69 -4.51
N LYS A 175 5.73 -16.20 -3.94
CA LYS A 175 5.70 -16.95 -2.68
C LYS A 175 5.46 -16.05 -1.48
N LEU A 176 6.08 -14.86 -1.45
CA LEU A 176 5.76 -13.83 -0.45
C LEU A 176 4.29 -13.42 -0.56
N GLN A 177 3.80 -13.14 -1.76
CA GLN A 177 2.39 -12.80 -1.97
C GLN A 177 1.44 -13.88 -1.46
N GLN A 178 1.68 -15.14 -1.80
CA GLN A 178 0.88 -16.28 -1.31
C GLN A 178 0.92 -16.40 0.22
N ALA A 179 2.04 -16.04 0.85
CA ALA A 179 2.15 -16.04 2.31
C ALA A 179 1.31 -14.91 2.93
N ILE A 180 1.35 -13.70 2.36
CA ILE A 180 0.53 -12.55 2.76
C ILE A 180 -0.96 -12.86 2.61
N GLU A 181 -1.38 -13.36 1.45
CA GLU A 181 -2.78 -13.69 1.16
C GLU A 181 -3.37 -14.69 2.17
N LYS A 182 -2.59 -15.70 2.58
CA LYS A 182 -3.01 -16.71 3.57
C LYS A 182 -3.27 -16.12 4.97
N VAL A 183 -2.61 -15.03 5.32
CA VAL A 183 -2.70 -14.43 6.66
C VAL A 183 -3.59 -13.18 6.70
N ASP A 184 -4.14 -12.79 5.57
CA ASP A 184 -4.95 -11.57 5.40
C ASP A 184 -6.38 -11.68 5.99
N GLY A 185 -6.64 -12.75 6.75
CA GLY A 185 -7.92 -12.99 7.42
C GLY A 185 -8.03 -12.30 8.80
N PRO A 186 -9.27 -11.97 9.23
CA PRO A 186 -9.52 -11.33 10.53
C PRO A 186 -9.16 -12.20 11.74
N ARG A 187 -8.97 -13.51 11.55
CA ARG A 187 -8.71 -14.50 12.61
C ARG A 187 -7.23 -14.86 12.78
N VAL A 188 -6.33 -14.21 12.05
CA VAL A 188 -4.90 -14.51 12.11
C VAL A 188 -4.21 -13.56 13.09
N GLY A 189 -3.59 -14.14 14.12
CA GLY A 189 -2.90 -13.40 15.18
C GLY A 189 -1.59 -12.74 14.71
N GLU A 190 -1.17 -11.73 15.47
CA GLU A 190 0.01 -10.88 15.21
C GLU A 190 1.30 -11.66 14.95
N VAL A 191 1.52 -12.77 15.66
CA VAL A 191 2.73 -13.61 15.52
C VAL A 191 2.95 -14.10 14.09
N LYS A 192 1.87 -14.36 13.34
CA LYS A 192 1.96 -14.82 11.94
C LYS A 192 2.02 -13.67 10.95
N LYS A 193 1.53 -12.48 11.31
CA LYS A 193 1.48 -11.31 10.43
C LYS A 193 2.79 -10.53 10.46
N ARG A 194 3.38 -10.37 11.65
CA ARG A 194 4.54 -9.51 11.86
C ARG A 194 5.73 -9.81 10.94
N PRO A 195 6.17 -11.06 10.72
CA PRO A 195 7.28 -11.32 9.79
C PRO A 195 6.97 -10.90 8.34
N LEU A 196 5.70 -10.98 7.93
CA LEU A 196 5.27 -10.59 6.60
C LEU A 196 5.12 -9.07 6.46
N GLU A 197 4.71 -8.38 7.53
CA GLU A 197 4.72 -6.93 7.61
C GLU A 197 6.15 -6.38 7.53
N GLU A 198 7.08 -7.00 8.24
CA GLU A 198 8.51 -6.67 8.21
C GLU A 198 9.09 -6.89 6.80
N ALA A 199 8.84 -8.05 6.19
CA ALA A 199 9.28 -8.32 4.81
C ALA A 199 8.70 -7.32 3.80
N GLN A 200 7.41 -6.97 3.94
CA GLN A 200 6.78 -5.96 3.09
C GLN A 200 7.36 -4.56 3.32
N PHE A 201 7.68 -4.21 4.56
CA PHE A 201 8.27 -2.91 4.86
C PHE A 201 9.68 -2.79 4.30
N ASP A 202 10.49 -3.82 4.50
CA ASP A 202 11.85 -3.87 3.98
C ASP A 202 11.86 -3.83 2.45
N GLU A 203 10.91 -4.50 1.80
CA GLU A 203 10.70 -4.40 0.36
C GLU A 203 10.46 -2.95 -0.08
N LEU A 204 9.52 -2.26 0.57
CA LEU A 204 9.19 -0.87 0.25
C LEU A 204 10.37 0.08 0.49
N ARG A 205 11.13 -0.15 1.57
CA ARG A 205 12.31 0.67 1.88
C ARG A 205 13.41 0.48 0.85
N ARG A 206 13.74 -0.77 0.52
CA ARG A 206 14.81 -1.09 -0.44
C ARG A 206 14.49 -0.63 -1.85
N ILE A 207 13.24 -0.75 -2.32
CA ILE A 207 12.88 -0.23 -3.65
C ILE A 207 12.90 1.31 -3.70
N ALA A 208 12.51 1.98 -2.61
CA ALA A 208 12.61 3.43 -2.52
C ALA A 208 14.07 3.90 -2.53
N GLU A 209 14.93 3.26 -1.73
CA GLU A 209 16.36 3.52 -1.70
C GLU A 209 17.02 3.30 -3.07
N PHE A 210 16.72 2.17 -3.72
CA PHE A 210 17.23 1.87 -5.06
C PHE A 210 16.76 2.90 -6.10
N ALA A 211 15.47 3.27 -6.09
CA ALA A 211 14.95 4.27 -7.00
C ALA A 211 15.67 5.62 -6.82
N ILE A 212 15.97 6.02 -5.58
CA ILE A 212 16.72 7.25 -5.29
C ILE A 212 18.16 7.14 -5.79
N GLN A 213 18.84 6.02 -5.52
CA GLN A 213 20.23 5.81 -5.96
C GLN A 213 20.37 5.81 -7.49
N GLU A 214 19.40 5.23 -8.21
CA GLU A 214 19.39 5.24 -9.68
C GLU A 214 19.29 6.65 -10.28
N VAL A 215 18.64 7.58 -9.58
CA VAL A 215 18.62 9.00 -9.99
C VAL A 215 19.99 9.65 -9.76
N LEU A 216 20.66 9.34 -8.65
CA LEU A 216 21.95 9.92 -8.30
C LEU A 216 23.12 9.41 -9.16
N ARG A 217 22.94 8.26 -9.84
CA ARG A 217 23.96 7.68 -10.74
C ARG A 217 23.94 8.27 -12.16
N LYS A 218 22.89 9.01 -12.52
CA LYS A 218 22.71 9.62 -13.85
C LYS A 218 23.11 11.08 -13.84
#